data_AF-A0A816GKV6-F1
#
_entry.id   AF-A0A816GKV6-F1
#
_cell.length_a   1.000
_cell.length_b   1.000
_cell.length_c   1.000
_cell.angle_alpha   90.00
_cell.angle_beta   90.00
_cell.angle_gamma   90.00
#
_symmetry.space_group_name_H-M   'P 1'
#
loop_
_entity.id
_entity.type
_entity.pdbx_description
1 polymer ?
#
loop_
_entity_poly.entity_id
_entity_poly.type
_entity_poly.pdbx_seq_one_letter_code
_entity_poly.pdbx_strand_id
1 'polypeptide(L)'
;GTPYIKGLYYPINERANGIKKDEIIKLIRQAGQLILQGFSIPVEPPENLAPDGQLFVEMCEKDKKFCSFVTTRSPDKPFKCLEIWAEDLVQEYNQWNDKGFIVNGKNIRCPFNHSLLRDLRKKYVIKHYLENR
;
A
#
# COMPACT_ATOMS: atom_id res chain seq x y z
N GLY A 1 14.75 3.95 1.28
CA GLY A 1 13.97 3.12 2.23
C GLY A 1 12.69 2.70 1.56
N THR A 2 12.52 1.40 1.34
CA THR A 2 11.61 0.82 0.35
C THR A 2 10.14 0.89 0.83
N PRO A 3 9.18 1.41 0.03
CA PRO A 3 7.75 1.48 0.38
C PRO A 3 7.17 0.14 0.87
N TYR A 4 7.69 -0.96 0.34
CA TYR A 4 7.36 -2.33 0.71
C TYR A 4 7.58 -2.64 2.21
N ILE A 5 8.57 -2.05 2.87
CA ILE A 5 8.85 -2.33 4.29
C ILE A 5 7.71 -1.81 5.19
N LYS A 6 7.06 -0.69 4.83
CA LYS A 6 5.92 -0.17 5.61
C LYS A 6 4.63 -0.95 5.35
N GLY A 7 4.46 -1.48 4.14
CA GLY A 7 3.34 -2.36 3.77
C GLY A 7 3.51 -3.83 4.21
N LEU A 8 4.69 -4.23 4.69
CA LEU A 8 4.95 -5.60 5.16
C LEU A 8 4.60 -5.81 6.63
N TYR A 9 4.72 -4.78 7.49
CA TYR A 9 4.71 -4.98 8.94
C TYR A 9 3.61 -4.24 9.71
N TYR A 10 2.91 -3.28 9.09
CA TYR A 10 1.87 -2.51 9.79
C TYR A 10 0.64 -2.29 8.92
N PRO A 11 -0.45 -3.04 9.18
CA PRO A 11 -1.74 -2.79 8.56
C PRO A 11 -2.13 -1.33 8.74
N ILE A 12 -2.59 -0.70 7.66
CA ILE A 12 -2.90 0.73 7.64
C ILE A 12 -3.85 1.12 8.76
N ASN A 13 -4.83 0.30 9.13
CA ASN A 13 -5.80 0.57 10.19
C ASN A 13 -5.20 0.67 11.59
N GLU A 14 -4.03 0.06 11.82
CA GLU A 14 -3.41 -0.01 13.14
C GLU A 14 -2.41 1.12 13.38
N ARG A 15 -2.01 1.86 12.34
CA ARG A 15 -0.96 2.89 12.42
C ARG A 15 -1.30 4.03 13.38
N ALA A 16 -2.57 4.46 13.43
CA ALA A 16 -3.01 5.51 14.35
C ALA A 16 -2.91 5.10 15.84
N ASN A 17 -2.87 3.81 16.14
CA ASN A 17 -2.74 3.31 17.52
C ASN A 17 -1.29 3.36 18.03
N GLY A 18 -0.35 3.80 17.19
CA GLY A 18 1.07 3.85 17.51
C GLY A 18 1.72 2.47 17.60
N ILE A 19 3.01 2.47 17.92
CA ILE A 19 3.79 1.24 18.08
C ILE A 19 3.55 0.70 19.49
N LYS A 20 3.02 -0.53 19.58
CA LYS A 20 2.88 -1.25 20.86
C LYS A 20 4.19 -1.96 21.19
N LYS A 21 4.90 -1.49 22.22
CA LYS A 21 6.20 -2.03 22.65
C LYS A 21 6.18 -3.54 22.84
N ASP A 22 5.13 -4.07 23.46
CA ASP A 22 5.05 -5.51 23.76
C ASP A 22 4.86 -6.36 22.49
N GLU A 23 4.09 -5.87 21.51
CA GLU A 23 3.94 -6.53 20.21
C GLU A 23 5.26 -6.52 19.42
N ILE A 24 6.01 -5.42 19.46
CA ILE A 24 7.36 -5.35 18.87
C ILE A 24 8.27 -6.44 19.48
N ILE A 25 8.30 -6.52 20.81
CA ILE A 25 9.16 -7.49 21.51
C ILE A 25 8.76 -8.92 21.14
N LYS A 26 7.45 -9.19 21.02
CA LYS A 26 6.93 -10.49 20.56
C LYS A 26 7.38 -10.81 19.13
N LEU A 27 7.26 -9.86 18.21
CA LEU A 27 7.71 -10.02 16.82
C LEU A 27 9.22 -10.26 16.73
N ILE A 28 10.04 -9.54 17.53
CA ILE A 28 11.49 -9.76 17.58
C ILE A 28 11.82 -11.17 18.08
N ARG A 29 11.12 -11.65 19.12
CA ARG A 29 11.30 -13.02 19.64
C ARG A 29 10.90 -14.06 18.61
N GLN A 30 9.78 -13.86 17.90
CA GLN A 30 9.34 -14.73 16.81
C GLN A 30 10.36 -14.76 15.67
N ALA A 31 10.89 -13.60 15.26
CA ALA A 31 11.95 -13.53 14.25
C ALA A 31 13.20 -14.30 14.70
N GLY A 32 13.62 -14.16 15.96
CA GLY A 32 14.73 -14.94 16.52
C GLY A 32 14.47 -16.44 16.52
N GLN A 33 13.27 -16.88 16.87
CA GLN A 33 12.89 -18.29 16.82
C GLN A 33 12.90 -18.84 15.39
N LEU A 34 12.37 -18.08 14.43
CA LEU A 34 12.34 -18.49 13.04
C LEU A 34 13.75 -18.57 12.42
N ILE A 35 14.69 -17.70 12.83
CA ILE A 35 16.11 -17.80 12.44
C ILE A 35 16.71 -19.12 12.98
N LEU A 36 16.42 -19.47 14.23
CA LEU A 36 16.95 -20.68 14.86
C LEU A 36 16.34 -21.97 14.30
N GLN A 37 15.06 -21.93 13.93
CA GLN A 37 14.31 -23.08 13.41
C GLN A 37 14.50 -23.26 11.89
N GLY A 38 15.04 -22.25 11.21
CA GLY A 38 15.12 -22.19 9.77
C GLY A 38 13.79 -21.73 9.15
N PHE A 39 13.89 -20.89 8.10
CA PHE A 39 12.74 -20.51 7.29
C PHE A 39 12.68 -21.37 6.03
N SER A 40 11.47 -21.78 5.62
CA SER A 40 11.22 -22.25 4.27
C SER A 40 11.35 -21.07 3.31
N ILE A 41 12.54 -20.91 2.71
CA ILE A 41 12.77 -19.96 1.63
C ILE A 41 12.54 -20.72 0.31
N PRO A 42 11.78 -20.15 -0.64
CA PRO A 42 11.14 -18.84 -0.61
C PRO A 42 9.72 -18.86 -0.02
N VAL A 43 9.36 -17.82 0.72
CA VAL A 43 7.94 -17.49 0.97
C VAL A 43 7.42 -16.79 -0.28
N GLU A 44 6.28 -17.23 -0.80
CA GLU A 44 5.70 -16.62 -1.98
C GLU A 44 5.39 -15.13 -1.71
N PRO A 45 5.87 -14.19 -2.54
CA PRO A 45 5.72 -12.76 -2.30
C PRO A 45 4.30 -12.27 -1.93
N PRO A 46 3.19 -12.85 -2.45
CA PRO A 46 1.83 -12.45 -2.07
C PRO A 46 1.42 -12.88 -0.66
N GLU A 47 2.02 -13.95 -0.12
CA GLU A 47 1.55 -14.61 1.11
C GLU A 47 1.91 -13.86 2.40
N ASN A 48 2.92 -12.99 2.35
CA ASN A 48 3.44 -12.27 3.51
C ASN A 48 3.18 -10.75 3.46
N LEU A 49 2.22 -10.30 2.65
CA LEU A 49 1.85 -8.88 2.55
C LEU A 49 0.79 -8.52 3.58
N ALA A 50 0.89 -7.32 4.17
CA ALA A 50 -0.22 -6.77 4.94
C ALA A 50 -1.42 -6.44 4.00
N PRO A 51 -2.63 -6.22 4.54
CA PRO A 51 -3.84 -6.05 3.72
C PRO A 51 -3.74 -4.94 2.65
N ASP A 52 -3.02 -3.85 2.92
CA ASP A 52 -2.76 -2.77 1.95
C ASP A 52 -1.83 -3.23 0.82
N GLY A 53 -0.82 -4.06 1.12
CA GLY A 53 0.02 -4.70 0.11
C GLY A 53 -0.74 -5.71 -0.74
N GLN A 54 -1.59 -6.55 -0.12
CA GLN A 54 -2.44 -7.51 -0.83
C GLN A 54 -3.42 -6.80 -1.77
N LEU A 55 -4.06 -5.73 -1.30
CA LEU A 55 -4.92 -4.88 -2.13
C LEU A 55 -4.17 -4.34 -3.34
N PHE A 56 -2.95 -3.83 -3.13
CA PHE A 56 -2.16 -3.22 -4.19
C PHE A 56 -1.80 -4.22 -5.29
N VAL A 57 -1.42 -5.45 -4.91
CA VAL A 57 -1.14 -6.55 -5.84
C VAL A 57 -2.39 -6.90 -6.65
N GLU A 58 -3.53 -7.13 -5.98
CA GLU A 58 -4.78 -7.49 -6.67
C GLU A 58 -5.27 -6.36 -7.59
N MET A 59 -5.04 -5.10 -7.21
CA MET A 59 -5.31 -3.94 -8.08
C MET A 59 -4.45 -3.99 -9.35
N CYS A 60 -3.15 -4.30 -9.25
CA CYS A 60 -2.24 -4.46 -10.39
C CYS A 60 -2.68 -5.61 -11.31
N GLU A 61 -3.14 -6.71 -10.73
CA GLU A 61 -3.60 -7.88 -11.48
C GLU A 61 -4.84 -7.58 -12.32
N LYS A 62 -5.81 -6.86 -11.72
CA LYS A 62 -7.12 -6.55 -12.32
C LYS A 62 -7.13 -5.29 -13.20
N ASP A 63 -6.31 -4.28 -12.88
CA ASP A 63 -6.19 -3.05 -13.65
C ASP A 63 -4.79 -2.92 -14.25
N LYS A 64 -4.63 -3.43 -15.49
CA LYS A 64 -3.35 -3.39 -16.22
C LYS A 64 -2.85 -1.98 -16.48
N LYS A 65 -3.76 -1.01 -16.60
CA LYS A 65 -3.42 0.39 -16.81
C LYS A 65 -2.78 0.93 -15.53
N PHE A 66 -3.44 0.77 -14.39
CA PHE A 66 -2.87 1.08 -13.07
C PHE A 66 -1.51 0.41 -12.89
N CYS A 67 -1.43 -0.90 -13.16
CA CYS A 67 -0.21 -1.68 -12.99
C CYS A 67 0.96 -1.09 -13.80
N SER A 68 0.73 -0.74 -15.07
CA SER A 68 1.74 -0.07 -15.91
C SER A 68 2.09 1.33 -15.41
N PHE A 69 1.13 2.08 -14.84
CA PHE A 69 1.38 3.40 -14.28
C PHE A 69 2.28 3.36 -13.05
N VAL A 70 2.13 2.37 -12.17
CA VAL A 70 2.90 2.30 -10.91
C VAL A 70 4.21 1.52 -11.03
N THR A 71 4.41 0.73 -12.07
CA THR A 71 5.62 -0.11 -12.23
C THR A 71 6.58 0.35 -13.31
N THR A 72 6.11 1.04 -14.36
CA THR A 72 6.94 1.36 -15.52
C THR A 72 7.47 2.79 -15.44
N ARG A 73 8.79 2.94 -15.41
CA ARG A 73 9.45 4.25 -15.55
C ARG A 73 9.71 4.54 -17.03
N SER A 74 9.20 5.67 -17.53
CA SER A 74 9.60 6.22 -18.83
C SER A 74 9.73 7.75 -18.74
N PRO A 75 10.49 8.40 -19.64
CA PRO A 75 10.59 9.87 -19.70
C PRO A 75 9.23 10.57 -19.90
N ASP A 76 8.28 9.85 -20.49
CA ASP A 76 6.97 10.35 -20.92
C ASP A 76 5.89 10.16 -19.84
N LYS A 77 6.20 9.40 -18.79
CA LYS A 77 5.29 9.15 -17.66
C LYS A 77 5.54 10.15 -16.53
N PRO A 78 4.53 10.94 -16.12
CA PRO A 78 4.70 11.89 -15.03
C PRO A 78 5.06 11.16 -13.73
N PHE A 79 6.17 11.56 -13.12
CA PHE A 79 6.70 10.97 -11.88
C PHE A 79 5.72 11.01 -10.70
N LYS A 80 4.71 11.87 -10.78
CA LYS A 80 3.68 12.12 -9.77
C LYS A 80 2.82 10.88 -9.43
N CYS A 81 2.73 9.90 -10.33
CA CYS A 81 2.02 8.64 -10.07
C CYS A 81 2.99 7.46 -9.82
N LEU A 82 4.30 7.70 -9.92
CA LEU A 82 5.37 6.71 -9.70
C LEU A 82 5.98 6.81 -8.30
N GLU A 83 5.96 8.00 -7.69
CA GLU A 83 6.35 8.20 -6.30
C GLU A 83 5.15 7.86 -5.40
N ILE A 84 5.06 6.60 -4.97
CA ILE A 84 3.91 6.07 -4.24
C ILE A 84 4.28 5.56 -2.86
N TRP A 85 3.51 6.00 -1.86
CA TRP A 85 3.21 5.16 -0.71
C TRP A 85 1.93 4.40 -1.02
N ALA A 86 1.89 3.09 -0.76
CA ALA A 86 0.69 2.28 -0.99
C ALA A 86 -0.53 2.86 -0.22
N GLU A 87 -0.28 3.48 0.93
CA GLU A 87 -1.26 4.23 1.72
C GLU A 87 -1.92 5.37 0.94
N ASP A 88 -1.17 6.16 0.16
CA ASP A 88 -1.73 7.29 -0.59
C ASP A 88 -2.73 6.81 -1.64
N LEU A 89 -2.45 5.69 -2.30
CA LEU A 89 -3.40 5.05 -3.20
C LEU A 89 -4.61 4.51 -2.42
N VAL A 90 -4.36 3.69 -1.42
CA VAL A 90 -5.39 2.96 -0.66
C VAL A 90 -6.37 3.92 0.01
N GLN A 91 -5.91 5.08 0.44
CA GLN A 91 -6.75 6.12 1.06
C GLN A 91 -7.28 7.15 0.06
N GLU A 92 -7.01 6.98 -1.24
CA GLU A 92 -7.35 7.95 -2.30
C GLU A 92 -6.87 9.37 -1.91
N TYR A 93 -5.62 9.53 -1.49
CA TYR A 93 -5.04 10.81 -1.10
C TYR A 93 -4.43 11.56 -2.29
N ASN A 94 -4.49 12.89 -2.29
CA ASN A 94 -3.93 13.76 -3.33
C ASN A 94 -4.29 13.34 -4.76
N GLN A 95 -3.30 13.08 -5.62
CA GLN A 95 -3.47 12.75 -7.04
C GLN A 95 -4.23 11.43 -7.27
N TRP A 96 -4.43 10.62 -6.22
CA TRP A 96 -5.20 9.38 -6.23
C TRP A 96 -6.69 9.58 -5.94
N ASN A 97 -7.12 10.81 -5.62
CA ASN A 97 -8.53 11.11 -5.41
C ASN A 97 -9.24 11.48 -6.74
N ASP A 98 -10.58 11.42 -6.76
CA ASP A 98 -11.39 11.74 -7.96
C ASP A 98 -11.22 13.18 -8.47
N LYS A 99 -10.96 14.11 -7.56
CA LYS A 99 -10.76 15.55 -7.81
C LYS A 99 -9.32 15.89 -8.22
N GLY A 100 -8.38 14.96 -8.06
CA GLY A 100 -6.95 15.15 -8.21
C GLY A 100 -6.33 16.06 -7.13
N PHE A 101 -5.11 16.49 -7.40
CA PHE A 101 -4.33 17.40 -6.55
C PHE A 101 -3.80 18.57 -7.38
N ILE A 102 -4.03 19.80 -6.89
CA ILE A 102 -3.63 21.02 -7.61
C ILE A 102 -2.24 21.45 -7.16
N VAL A 103 -1.30 21.54 -8.10
CA VAL A 103 0.03 22.11 -7.87
C VAL A 103 0.33 23.13 -8.96
N ASN A 104 0.66 24.35 -8.57
CA ASN A 104 0.96 25.46 -9.48
C ASN A 104 -0.14 25.68 -10.54
N GLY A 105 -1.40 25.63 -10.11
CA GLY A 105 -2.57 25.81 -10.99
C GLY A 105 -2.89 24.64 -11.92
N LYS A 106 -2.09 23.56 -11.91
CA LYS A 106 -2.33 22.35 -12.71
C LYS A 106 -2.95 21.26 -11.84
N ASN A 107 -4.09 20.73 -12.27
CA ASN A 107 -4.69 19.57 -11.63
C ASN A 107 -3.97 18.28 -12.07
N ILE A 108 -3.48 17.51 -11.11
CA ILE A 108 -2.78 16.24 -11.31
C ILE A 108 -3.71 15.13 -10.86
N ARG A 109 -3.98 14.19 -11.76
CA ARG A 109 -4.75 12.99 -11.45
C ARG A 109 -4.05 11.76 -11.98
N CYS A 110 -3.97 10.72 -11.14
CA CYS A 110 -3.48 9.41 -11.54
C CYS A 110 -4.66 8.57 -12.05
N PRO A 111 -4.55 7.98 -13.26
CA PRO A 111 -5.64 7.20 -13.82
C PRO A 111 -5.62 5.76 -13.27
N PHE A 112 -6.70 5.36 -12.62
CA PHE A 112 -6.95 3.98 -12.18
C PHE A 112 -8.46 3.77 -11.96
N ASN A 113 -8.87 2.52 -11.76
CA ASN A 113 -10.26 2.19 -11.47
C ASN A 113 -10.62 2.43 -9.98
N HIS A 114 -11.20 3.60 -9.68
CA HIS A 114 -11.63 3.96 -8.33
C HIS A 114 -12.69 3.01 -7.74
N SER A 115 -13.64 2.54 -8.56
CA SER A 115 -14.67 1.60 -8.10
C SER A 115 -14.03 0.28 -7.65
N LEU A 116 -13.10 -0.25 -8.45
CA LEU A 116 -12.36 -1.46 -8.08
C LEU A 116 -11.57 -1.26 -6.79
N LEU A 117 -10.88 -0.12 -6.62
CA LEU A 117 -10.16 0.17 -5.38
C LEU A 117 -11.09 0.14 -4.16
N ARG A 118 -12.26 0.78 -4.26
CA ARG A 118 -13.25 0.84 -3.16
C ARG A 118 -13.82 -0.53 -2.83
N ASP A 119 -14.04 -1.38 -3.82
CA ASP A 119 -14.48 -2.76 -3.60
C ASP A 119 -13.38 -3.61 -2.93
N LEU A 120 -12.12 -3.46 -3.37
CA LEU A 120 -10.99 -4.12 -2.74
C LEU A 120 -10.76 -3.64 -1.30
N ARG A 121 -10.95 -2.35 -1.01
CA ARG A 121 -10.87 -1.82 0.35
C ARG A 121 -11.88 -2.49 1.28
N LYS A 122 -13.11 -2.73 0.81
CA LYS A 122 -14.12 -3.48 1.57
C LYS A 122 -13.67 -4.92 1.79
N LYS A 123 -13.16 -5.59 0.75
CA LYS A 123 -12.63 -6.97 0.81
C LYS A 123 -11.52 -7.11 1.87
N TYR A 124 -10.59 -6.17 1.90
CA TYR A 124 -9.44 -6.18 2.82
C TYR A 124 -9.69 -5.42 4.13
N VAL A 125 -10.93 -5.01 4.39
CA VAL A 125 -11.36 -4.32 5.64
C VAL A 125 -10.52 -3.07 5.93
N ILE A 126 -10.19 -2.28 4.90
CA ILE A 126 -9.42 -1.05 5.04
C ILE A 126 -10.34 0.14 5.31
N LYS A 127 -10.21 0.75 6.49
CA LYS A 127 -11.03 1.89 6.92
C LYS A 127 -10.51 3.20 6.34
N HIS A 128 -11.42 4.14 6.06
CA HIS A 128 -11.03 5.46 5.61
C HIS A 128 -10.50 6.28 6.79
N TYR A 129 -9.31 6.85 6.66
CA TYR A 129 -8.76 7.71 7.72
C TYR A 129 -9.56 9.00 7.99
N LEU A 130 -10.39 9.43 7.03
CA LEU A 130 -11.16 10.67 7.12
C LEU A 130 -12.48 10.54 7.89
N GLU A 131 -12.87 9.34 8.32
CA GLU A 131 -14.11 9.13 9.11
C GLU A 131 -13.90 9.35 10.62
N ASN A 132 -12.67 9.57 11.09
CA ASN A 132 -12.34 9.71 12.51
C ASN A 132 -11.64 11.03 12.88
N ARG A 133 -11.90 12.12 12.15
CA ARG A 133 -11.52 13.49 12.55
C ARG A 133 -12.70 14.41 12.59
#